data_AF-A0A8H4UXL6-F1
#
_entry.id   AF-A0A8H4UXL6-F1
#
_cell.length_a   1.000
_cell.length_b   1.000
_cell.length_c   1.000
_cell.angle_alpha   90.00
_cell.angle_beta   90.00
_cell.angle_gamma   90.00
#
_symmetry.space_group_name_H-M   'P 1'
#
loop_
_entity.id
_entity.type
_entity.pdbx_description
1 polymer ?
#
loop_
_entity_poly.entity_id
_entity_poly.type
_entity_poly.pdbx_seq_one_letter_code
_entity_poly.pdbx_strand_id
1 'polypeptide(L)'
;MSPLSNNALFLTYDKNPFASFFRKGLNVSLSTDDSFQFAFTKLLLMEEYAVAAQIYKLSAVDMCELAKNSVGQSGFELALKQRWLGPQCYLPGVAGNNVAKSNVPDLREAFRYETFLAELSLIERYATPRSLPRAKGGATERGTPISASMGSLNNTSGQMRAVSDQPPHTITRTTTTTASVSQAGSPIIQPRALGHHHHNRL
;
A
#
# COMPACT_ATOMS: atom_id res chain seq x y z
N MET A 1 6.85 13.53 -13.43
CA MET A 1 8.17 13.10 -13.96
C MET A 1 7.97 12.80 -15.43
N SER A 2 8.96 13.10 -16.26
CA SER A 2 8.86 12.94 -17.73
C SER A 2 9.92 11.96 -18.26
N PRO A 3 9.75 10.63 -18.03
CA PRO A 3 10.70 9.60 -18.46
C PRO A 3 11.16 9.65 -19.91
N LEU A 4 10.30 10.00 -20.89
CA LEU A 4 10.71 10.08 -22.30
C LEU A 4 11.74 11.18 -22.54
N SER A 5 11.47 12.39 -22.05
CA SER A 5 12.44 13.51 -22.11
C SER A 5 13.73 13.15 -21.35
N ASN A 6 13.62 12.54 -20.17
CA ASN A 6 14.79 12.12 -19.39
C ASN A 6 15.64 11.07 -20.11
N ASN A 7 15.00 10.17 -20.87
CA ASN A 7 15.67 9.17 -21.71
C ASN A 7 16.41 9.80 -22.88
N ALA A 8 15.87 10.86 -23.47
CA ALA A 8 16.55 11.57 -24.55
C ALA A 8 17.79 12.37 -24.06
N LEU A 9 17.76 12.86 -22.81
CA LEU A 9 18.72 13.86 -22.34
C LEU A 9 19.74 13.38 -21.31
N PHE A 10 19.39 12.47 -20.40
CA PHE A 10 20.18 12.26 -19.19
C PHE A 10 20.49 10.79 -18.86
N LEU A 11 19.50 9.91 -18.92
CA LEU A 11 19.62 8.53 -18.43
C LEU A 11 18.68 7.59 -19.16
N THR A 12 19.12 6.36 -19.43
CA THR A 12 18.30 5.37 -20.13
C THR A 12 16.97 5.11 -19.40
N TYR A 13 15.90 4.89 -20.15
CA TYR A 13 14.52 4.83 -19.62
C TYR A 13 14.34 3.84 -18.45
N ASP A 14 15.05 2.72 -18.48
CA ASP A 14 15.07 1.66 -17.46
C ASP A 14 15.70 2.12 -16.13
N LYS A 15 16.62 3.08 -16.19
CA LYS A 15 17.30 3.65 -15.02
C LYS A 15 16.53 4.79 -14.37
N ASN A 16 15.41 5.21 -14.95
CA ASN A 16 14.61 6.27 -14.36
C ASN A 16 14.01 5.81 -13.01
N PRO A 17 14.15 6.62 -11.94
CA PRO A 17 13.72 6.20 -10.61
C PRO A 17 12.19 6.17 -10.44
N PHE A 18 11.43 6.69 -11.42
CA PHE A 18 9.97 6.76 -11.38
C PHE A 18 9.33 5.43 -10.95
N ALA A 19 9.75 4.33 -11.57
CA ALA A 19 9.18 3.01 -11.33
C ALA A 19 9.45 2.51 -9.90
N SER A 20 10.59 2.88 -9.32
CA SER A 20 10.97 2.56 -7.93
C SER A 20 10.19 3.41 -6.94
N PHE A 21 10.06 4.71 -7.21
CA PHE A 21 9.29 5.65 -6.39
C PHE A 21 7.82 5.29 -6.34
N PHE A 22 7.22 4.95 -7.48
CA PHE A 22 5.84 4.50 -7.53
C PHE A 22 5.64 3.21 -6.73
N ARG A 23 6.53 2.21 -6.87
CA ARG A 23 6.43 0.95 -6.09
C ARG A 23 6.51 1.21 -4.58
N LYS A 24 7.39 2.13 -4.15
CA LYS A 24 7.51 2.58 -2.75
C LYS A 24 6.33 3.42 -2.24
N GLY A 25 5.37 3.76 -3.09
CA GLY A 25 4.19 4.53 -2.68
C GLY A 25 4.41 6.02 -2.55
N LEU A 26 5.46 6.55 -3.16
CA LEU A 26 5.63 8.00 -3.25
C LEU A 26 4.56 8.61 -4.17
N ASN A 27 4.13 9.81 -3.83
CA ASN A 27 3.16 10.57 -4.62
C ASN A 27 3.81 11.10 -5.91
N VAL A 28 3.82 10.26 -6.95
CA VAL A 28 4.40 10.55 -8.26
C VAL A 28 3.34 10.52 -9.35
N SER A 29 3.59 11.29 -10.41
CA SER A 29 2.76 11.36 -11.61
C SER A 29 3.65 11.37 -12.86
N LEU A 30 3.11 10.91 -13.99
CA LEU A 30 3.73 11.06 -15.30
C LEU A 30 3.31 12.38 -15.93
N SER A 31 4.26 13.06 -16.56
CA SER A 31 4.12 14.36 -17.20
C SER A 31 4.88 14.36 -18.51
N THR A 32 4.58 15.32 -19.37
CA THR A 32 5.35 15.58 -20.60
C THR A 32 6.26 16.78 -20.39
N ASP A 33 7.47 16.72 -20.93
CA ASP A 33 8.41 17.84 -21.00
C ASP A 33 8.91 17.97 -22.45
N ASP A 34 9.06 19.20 -22.95
CA ASP A 34 9.41 19.50 -24.35
C ASP A 34 8.71 18.60 -25.38
N SER A 35 7.40 18.53 -25.21
CA SER A 35 6.42 17.79 -26.01
C SER A 35 6.66 17.82 -27.53
N PHE A 36 7.05 18.96 -28.09
CA PHE A 36 7.36 19.08 -29.51
C PHE A 36 8.64 18.35 -29.95
N GLN A 37 9.63 18.26 -29.05
CA GLN A 37 10.94 17.68 -29.34
C GLN A 37 10.96 16.16 -29.18
N PHE A 38 10.17 15.63 -28.24
CA PHE A 38 10.29 14.24 -27.80
C PHE A 38 9.06 13.36 -28.07
N ALA A 39 7.92 13.91 -28.47
CA ALA A 39 6.74 13.11 -28.78
C ALA A 39 6.69 12.69 -30.26
N PHE A 40 6.30 11.44 -30.53
CA PHE A 40 6.10 10.92 -31.88
C PHE A 40 4.62 10.93 -32.29
N THR A 41 3.71 11.14 -31.34
CA THR A 41 2.27 11.13 -31.56
C THR A 41 1.60 12.47 -31.25
N LYS A 42 0.36 12.63 -31.74
CA LYS A 42 -0.48 13.81 -31.43
C LYS A 42 -1.08 13.79 -30.02
N LEU A 43 -0.93 12.68 -29.27
CA LEU A 43 -1.47 12.52 -27.92
C LEU A 43 -0.33 12.39 -26.93
N LEU A 44 0.37 13.49 -26.68
CA LEU A 44 1.71 13.50 -26.08
C LEU A 44 1.73 12.90 -24.67
N LEU A 45 0.76 13.27 -23.82
CA LEU A 45 0.66 12.68 -22.49
C LEU A 45 0.26 11.20 -22.56
N MET A 46 -0.61 10.82 -23.51
CA MET A 46 -1.01 9.43 -23.66
C MET A 46 0.16 8.55 -24.10
N GLU A 47 1.04 9.08 -24.94
CA GLU A 47 2.28 8.42 -25.36
C GLU A 47 3.22 8.17 -24.18
N GLU A 48 3.43 9.15 -23.31
CA GLU A 48 4.22 8.99 -22.09
C GLU A 48 3.68 7.84 -21.22
N TYR A 49 2.36 7.81 -21.02
CA TYR A 49 1.67 6.76 -20.27
C TYR A 49 1.77 5.39 -20.96
N ALA A 50 1.59 5.33 -22.28
CA ALA A 50 1.65 4.08 -23.03
C ALA A 50 3.05 3.44 -23.00
N VAL A 51 4.10 4.24 -23.19
CA VAL A 51 5.48 3.75 -23.13
C VAL A 51 5.85 3.33 -21.71
N ALA A 52 5.47 4.12 -20.70
CA ALA A 52 5.72 3.79 -19.29
C ALA A 52 5.04 2.49 -18.88
N ALA A 53 3.77 2.29 -19.27
CA ALA A 53 3.04 1.07 -18.99
C ALA A 53 3.74 -0.16 -19.56
N GLN A 54 4.22 -0.06 -20.80
CA GLN A 54 4.86 -1.16 -21.49
C GLN A 54 6.24 -1.51 -20.90
N ILE A 55 7.04 -0.50 -20.53
CA ILE A 55 8.40 -0.72 -20.01
C ILE A 55 8.34 -1.12 -18.53
N TYR A 56 7.62 -0.37 -17.69
CA TYR A 56 7.55 -0.63 -16.25
C TYR A 56 6.55 -1.71 -15.83
N LYS A 57 5.83 -2.29 -16.82
CA LYS A 57 4.80 -3.32 -16.61
C LYS A 57 3.69 -2.86 -15.67
N LEU A 58 3.20 -1.65 -15.89
CA LEU A 58 2.13 -1.08 -15.08
C LEU A 58 0.80 -1.73 -15.44
N SER A 59 0.04 -2.12 -14.43
CA SER A 59 -1.32 -2.62 -14.61
C SER A 59 -2.29 -1.47 -14.89
N ALA A 60 -3.52 -1.79 -15.33
CA ALA A 60 -4.57 -0.78 -15.47
C ALA A 60 -4.85 -0.04 -14.15
N VAL A 61 -4.78 -0.75 -13.02
CA VAL A 61 -4.96 -0.16 -11.69
C VAL A 61 -3.84 0.84 -11.38
N ASP A 62 -2.59 0.50 -11.70
CA ASP A 62 -1.46 1.42 -11.50
C ASP A 62 -1.58 2.68 -12.35
N MET A 63 -2.06 2.53 -13.59
CA MET A 63 -2.30 3.66 -14.49
C MET A 63 -3.39 4.59 -13.97
N CYS A 64 -4.48 4.02 -13.44
CA CYS A 64 -5.55 4.79 -12.80
C CYS A 64 -5.07 5.50 -11.53
N GLU A 65 -4.23 4.85 -10.71
CA GLU A 65 -3.63 5.46 -9.52
C GLU A 65 -2.72 6.64 -9.89
N LEU A 66 -1.87 6.48 -10.90
CA LEU A 66 -1.02 7.57 -11.39
C LEU A 66 -1.85 8.75 -11.93
N ALA A 67 -2.93 8.46 -12.66
CA ALA A 67 -3.85 9.49 -13.14
C ALA A 67 -4.54 10.21 -11.96
N LYS A 68 -5.01 9.47 -10.95
CA LYS A 68 -5.59 10.04 -9.72
C LYS A 68 -4.59 10.94 -8.99
N ASN A 69 -3.34 10.49 -8.84
CA ASN A 69 -2.26 11.28 -8.21
C ASN A 69 -2.01 12.59 -8.97
N SER A 70 -2.01 12.56 -10.30
CA SER A 70 -1.84 13.76 -11.12
C SER A 70 -2.91 14.82 -10.86
N VAL A 71 -4.18 14.40 -10.71
CA VAL A 71 -5.27 15.30 -10.34
C VAL A 71 -5.10 15.82 -8.91
N GLY A 72 -4.69 14.97 -7.97
CA GLY A 72 -4.39 15.38 -6.60
C GLY A 72 -3.31 16.47 -6.52
N GLN A 73 -2.20 16.27 -7.24
CA GLN A 73 -1.05 17.18 -7.30
C GLN A 73 -1.31 18.46 -8.11
N SER A 74 -2.30 18.45 -8.99
CA SER A 74 -2.61 19.61 -9.84
C SER A 74 -3.02 20.84 -9.03
N GLY A 75 -2.85 22.03 -9.62
CA GLY A 75 -3.28 23.30 -9.04
C GLY A 75 -4.77 23.63 -9.24
N PHE A 76 -5.60 22.69 -9.69
CA PHE A 76 -7.03 22.95 -9.92
C PHE A 76 -7.81 23.16 -8.61
N GLU A 77 -8.91 23.92 -8.70
CA GLU A 77 -9.82 24.15 -7.60
C GLU A 77 -10.45 22.84 -7.07
N LEU A 78 -10.78 22.82 -5.78
CA LEU A 78 -11.36 21.65 -5.13
C LEU A 78 -12.66 21.21 -5.80
N ALA A 79 -13.52 22.14 -6.23
CA ALA A 79 -14.77 21.83 -6.91
C ALA A 79 -14.56 21.00 -8.19
N LEU A 80 -13.51 21.31 -8.95
CA LEU A 80 -13.17 20.58 -10.16
C LEU A 80 -12.59 19.19 -9.84
N LYS A 81 -11.71 19.12 -8.83
CA LYS A 81 -11.19 17.84 -8.32
C LYS A 81 -12.32 16.93 -7.81
N GLN A 82 -13.32 17.50 -7.12
CA GLN A 82 -14.49 16.76 -6.65
C GLN A 82 -15.36 16.23 -7.80
N ARG A 83 -15.47 16.97 -8.89
CA ARG A 83 -16.18 16.51 -10.09
C ARG A 83 -15.48 15.31 -10.75
N TRP A 84 -14.15 15.31 -10.77
CA TRP A 84 -13.34 14.26 -11.41
C TRP A 84 -13.12 13.04 -10.52
N LEU A 85 -12.81 13.23 -9.23
CA LEU A 85 -12.44 12.16 -8.30
C LEU A 85 -13.54 11.79 -7.31
N GLY A 86 -14.56 12.63 -7.14
CA GLY A 86 -15.65 12.43 -6.19
C GLY A 86 -15.68 13.47 -5.05
N PRO A 87 -16.82 13.65 -4.38
CA PRO A 87 -17.04 14.74 -3.41
C PRO A 87 -16.08 14.70 -2.22
N GLN A 88 -15.63 13.50 -1.83
CA GLN A 88 -14.80 13.26 -0.66
C GLN A 88 -13.30 13.17 -0.98
N CYS A 89 -12.86 13.58 -2.18
CA CYS A 89 -11.47 13.41 -2.63
C CYS A 89 -10.39 14.09 -1.76
N TYR A 90 -10.78 14.92 -0.79
CA TYR A 90 -9.90 15.57 0.18
C TYR A 90 -9.62 14.72 1.43
N LEU A 91 -10.35 13.61 1.64
CA LEU A 91 -10.14 12.70 2.75
C LEU A 91 -9.01 11.70 2.43
N PRO A 92 -8.24 11.25 3.44
CA PRO A 92 -7.19 10.26 3.23
C PRO A 92 -7.74 8.83 3.11
N GLY A 93 -6.97 7.97 2.44
CA GLY A 93 -7.26 6.54 2.30
C GLY A 93 -8.54 6.24 1.53
N VAL A 94 -9.21 5.15 1.90
CA VAL A 94 -10.43 4.67 1.22
C VAL A 94 -11.57 5.67 1.29
N ALA A 95 -11.67 6.44 2.38
CA ALA A 95 -12.72 7.44 2.57
C ALA A 95 -12.70 8.55 1.50
N GLY A 96 -11.53 8.84 0.92
CA GLY A 96 -11.40 9.79 -0.17
C GLY A 96 -11.45 9.18 -1.57
N ASN A 97 -11.60 7.86 -1.68
CA ASN A 97 -11.65 7.18 -2.96
C ASN A 97 -13.10 6.98 -3.42
N ASN A 98 -13.35 7.31 -4.69
CA ASN A 98 -14.57 6.92 -5.36
C ASN A 98 -14.21 6.06 -6.57
N VAL A 99 -14.35 4.74 -6.42
CA VAL A 99 -13.97 3.75 -7.44
C VAL A 99 -14.66 4.00 -8.78
N ALA A 100 -15.93 4.45 -8.77
CA ALA A 100 -16.68 4.72 -10.01
C ALA A 100 -16.12 5.91 -10.81
N LYS A 101 -15.30 6.75 -10.19
CA LYS A 101 -14.67 7.92 -10.80
C LYS A 101 -13.19 7.69 -11.08
N SER A 102 -12.44 7.19 -10.10
CA SER A 102 -11.00 6.98 -10.20
C SER A 102 -10.61 5.68 -10.90
N ASN A 103 -11.50 4.68 -10.91
CA ASN A 103 -11.23 3.30 -11.31
C ASN A 103 -10.08 2.64 -10.53
N VAL A 104 -9.72 3.20 -9.37
CA VAL A 104 -8.75 2.61 -8.43
C VAL A 104 -9.53 1.80 -7.39
N PRO A 105 -9.25 0.50 -7.22
CA PRO A 105 -9.92 -0.33 -6.21
C PRO A 105 -9.64 0.16 -4.78
N ASP A 106 -10.63 0.07 -3.90
CA ASP A 106 -10.48 0.49 -2.50
C ASP A 106 -9.37 -0.28 -1.76
N LEU A 107 -9.18 -1.56 -2.10
CA LEU A 107 -8.09 -2.36 -1.52
C LEU A 107 -6.70 -1.76 -1.83
N ARG A 108 -6.54 -1.17 -3.03
CA ARG A 108 -5.28 -0.52 -3.43
C ARG A 108 -5.00 0.71 -2.56
N GLU A 109 -6.02 1.51 -2.32
CA GLU A 109 -5.97 2.72 -1.49
C GLU A 109 -5.79 2.40 -0.01
N ALA A 110 -6.49 1.37 0.49
CA ALA A 110 -6.33 0.86 1.85
C ALA A 110 -4.88 0.45 2.08
N PHE A 111 -4.31 -0.37 1.19
CA PHE A 111 -2.91 -0.80 1.30
C PHE A 111 -1.93 0.37 1.31
N ARG A 112 -2.10 1.36 0.42
CA ARG A 112 -1.25 2.57 0.38
C ARG A 112 -1.32 3.33 1.70
N TYR A 113 -2.53 3.56 2.21
CA TYR A 113 -2.75 4.35 3.41
C TYR A 113 -2.27 3.62 4.68
N GLU A 114 -2.57 2.33 4.82
CA GLU A 114 -2.12 1.52 5.94
C GLU A 114 -0.60 1.40 5.99
N THR A 115 0.06 1.20 4.84
CA THR A 115 1.52 1.15 4.75
C THR A 115 2.14 2.48 5.17
N PHE A 116 1.59 3.60 4.69
CA PHE A 116 2.07 4.93 5.07
C PHE A 116 1.93 5.19 6.57
N LEU A 117 0.80 4.83 7.19
CA LEU A 117 0.61 4.94 8.64
C LEU A 117 1.55 4.02 9.42
N ALA A 118 1.80 2.81 8.95
CA ALA A 118 2.74 1.89 9.57
C ALA A 118 4.17 2.46 9.55
N GLU A 119 4.61 3.02 8.42
CA GLU A 119 5.90 3.69 8.28
C GLU A 119 6.01 4.91 9.21
N LEU A 120 4.98 5.74 9.29
CA LEU A 120 4.94 6.89 10.20
C LEU A 120 5.05 6.44 11.66
N SER A 121 4.31 5.39 12.05
CA SER A 121 4.35 4.83 13.40
C SER A 121 5.73 4.27 13.75
N LEU A 122 6.45 3.74 12.75
CA LEU A 122 7.82 3.25 12.92
C LEU A 122 8.75 4.43 13.21
N ILE A 123 8.66 5.50 12.41
CA ILE A 123 9.44 6.71 12.61
C ILE A 123 9.18 7.29 14.00
N GLU A 124 7.93 7.43 14.43
CA GLU A 124 7.58 7.96 15.75
C GLU A 124 8.22 7.15 16.89
N ARG A 125 8.17 5.81 16.82
CA ARG A 125 8.75 4.92 17.83
C ARG A 125 10.27 5.08 17.98
N TYR A 126 10.98 5.35 16.89
CA TYR A 126 12.45 5.48 16.91
C TYR A 126 12.92 6.94 17.00
N ALA A 127 12.07 7.91 16.66
CA ALA A 127 12.38 9.34 16.75
C ALA A 127 12.25 9.87 18.18
N THR A 128 11.40 9.28 19.02
CA THR A 128 11.38 9.61 20.45
C THR A 128 12.62 9.05 21.14
N PRO A 129 13.52 9.87 21.71
CA PRO A 129 14.65 9.37 22.46
C PRO A 129 14.13 8.53 23.62
N ARG A 130 14.55 7.26 23.65
CA ARG A 130 14.25 6.35 24.75
C ARG A 130 14.74 7.02 26.02
N SER A 131 13.83 7.41 26.90
CA SER A 131 14.17 7.64 28.31
C SER A 131 14.59 6.27 28.84
N LEU A 132 15.88 5.96 28.69
CA LEU A 132 16.50 4.84 29.36
C LEU A 132 16.10 4.98 30.84
N PRO A 133 15.53 3.94 31.47
CA PRO A 133 15.29 4.00 32.90
C PRO A 133 16.65 4.26 33.53
N ARG A 134 16.83 5.49 34.04
CA ARG A 134 18.00 5.91 34.80
C ARG A 134 18.17 4.87 35.88
N ALA A 135 19.23 4.06 35.76
CA ALA A 135 19.61 3.12 36.80
C ALA A 135 19.59 3.93 38.11
N LYS A 136 18.74 3.52 39.05
CA LYS A 136 18.76 4.08 40.40
C LYS A 136 20.17 3.81 40.92
N GLY A 137 21.03 4.82 40.87
CA GLY A 137 22.34 4.78 41.48
C GLY A 137 22.11 4.53 42.96
N GLY A 138 22.35 3.28 43.38
CA GLY A 138 22.52 2.97 44.79
C GLY A 138 23.71 3.78 45.28
N ALA A 139 23.50 4.54 46.35
CA ALA A 139 24.57 5.22 47.06
C ALA A 139 25.64 4.18 47.41
N THR A 140 26.84 4.31 46.84
CA THR A 140 27.99 3.51 47.24
C THR A 140 28.91 4.42 48.01
N GLU A 141 28.82 4.34 49.33
CA GLU A 141 29.78 4.92 50.25
C GLU A 141 31.15 4.28 50.01
N ARG A 142 32.19 5.12 49.96
CA ARG A 142 33.59 4.69 49.97
C ARG A 142 33.97 4.33 51.41
N GLY A 143 34.49 3.13 51.64
CA GLY A 143 35.06 2.75 52.94
C GLY A 143 35.74 1.39 53.00
N THR A 144 37.03 1.36 52.64
CA THR A 144 38.14 0.48 53.11
C THR A 144 38.11 -1.06 52.95
N PRO A 145 39.28 -1.71 52.68
CA PRO A 145 39.40 -3.15 52.49
C PRO A 145 39.98 -3.91 53.72
N ILE A 146 40.16 -5.22 53.51
CA ILE A 146 41.06 -6.22 54.14
C ILE A 146 40.55 -7.07 55.35
N SER A 147 40.44 -8.38 55.07
CA SER A 147 40.93 -9.55 55.84
C SER A 147 39.96 -10.50 56.58
N ALA A 148 40.01 -11.76 56.13
CA ALA A 148 40.00 -13.05 56.84
C ALA A 148 38.89 -13.40 57.86
N SER A 149 38.19 -14.52 57.62
CA SER A 149 38.42 -15.80 58.32
C SER A 149 37.26 -16.81 58.16
N MET A 150 37.61 -18.08 58.41
CA MET A 150 36.86 -19.34 58.24
C MET A 150 35.55 -19.49 59.03
N GLY A 151 34.68 -20.38 58.52
CA GLY A 151 33.66 -21.12 59.29
C GLY A 151 32.44 -21.47 58.42
N SER A 152 32.38 -22.63 57.75
CA SER A 152 32.02 -23.96 58.27
C SER A 152 30.51 -24.28 58.23
N LEU A 153 30.18 -25.20 57.30
CA LEU A 153 29.26 -26.35 57.40
C LEU A 153 27.73 -26.15 57.49
N ASN A 154 27.07 -26.82 56.52
CA ASN A 154 25.97 -27.79 56.66
C ASN A 154 24.61 -27.29 57.20
N ASN A 155 23.45 -27.86 56.91
CA ASN A 155 22.89 -28.89 56.01
C ASN A 155 21.39 -28.88 56.39
N THR A 156 20.46 -29.13 55.48
CA THR A 156 19.38 -30.14 55.62
C THR A 156 18.18 -29.88 54.70
N SER A 157 17.83 -30.99 54.07
CA SER A 157 16.74 -31.28 53.15
C SER A 157 15.39 -31.45 53.86
N GLY A 158 14.28 -31.39 53.11
CA GLY A 158 12.94 -31.82 53.55
C GLY A 158 11.81 -31.06 52.86
N GLN A 159 11.44 -31.32 51.60
CA GLN A 159 10.57 -32.39 51.07
C GLN A 159 9.04 -32.16 51.27
N MET A 160 8.32 -32.25 50.14
CA MET A 160 6.95 -32.79 49.91
C MET A 160 5.75 -31.86 49.55
N ARG A 161 5.28 -32.07 48.30
CA ARG A 161 3.91 -32.32 47.77
C ARG A 161 2.78 -31.29 48.04
N ALA A 162 2.19 -30.66 47.01
CA ALA A 162 1.23 -31.12 45.98
C ALA A 162 -0.24 -31.17 46.46
N VAL A 163 -1.16 -30.46 45.77
CA VAL A 163 -2.62 -30.71 45.52
C VAL A 163 -3.13 -29.53 44.63
N SER A 164 -3.47 -29.73 43.34
CA SER A 164 -4.81 -29.94 42.73
C SER A 164 -5.85 -28.83 43.00
N ASP A 165 -6.29 -28.12 41.96
CA ASP A 165 -7.70 -28.19 41.48
C ASP A 165 -8.03 -27.15 40.39
N GLN A 166 -8.70 -27.65 39.36
CA GLN A 166 -9.48 -27.00 38.30
C GLN A 166 -10.88 -27.67 38.36
N PRO A 167 -11.93 -27.35 37.55
CA PRO A 167 -12.24 -26.26 36.59
C PRO A 167 -13.74 -25.80 36.81
N PRO A 168 -14.67 -25.56 35.84
CA PRO A 168 -14.64 -25.27 34.38
C PRO A 168 -15.62 -24.14 33.87
N HIS A 169 -15.73 -24.02 32.52
CA HIS A 169 -16.84 -23.46 31.69
C HIS A 169 -16.58 -22.04 31.09
N THR A 170 -16.78 -21.70 29.80
CA THR A 170 -17.45 -22.32 28.63
C THR A 170 -16.91 -21.71 27.32
N ILE A 171 -16.74 -22.55 26.31
CA ILE A 171 -16.43 -22.21 24.91
C ILE A 171 -17.75 -22.09 24.14
N THR A 172 -17.98 -21.00 23.41
CA THR A 172 -19.06 -20.93 22.41
C THR A 172 -18.49 -20.67 21.02
N ARG A 173 -18.61 -21.69 20.16
CA ARG A 173 -18.45 -21.64 18.72
C ARG A 173 -19.74 -21.09 18.11
N THR A 174 -19.66 -20.10 17.23
CA THR A 174 -20.79 -19.70 16.38
C THR A 174 -20.48 -20.07 14.94
N THR A 175 -21.42 -20.80 14.37
CA THR A 175 -21.39 -21.51 13.09
C THR A 175 -21.62 -20.58 11.90
N THR A 176 -20.80 -20.81 10.88
CA THR A 176 -20.97 -20.40 9.48
C THR A 176 -22.36 -20.79 8.95
N THR A 177 -23.10 -19.83 8.39
CA THR A 177 -24.26 -20.11 7.53
C THR A 177 -23.90 -19.76 6.10
N THR A 178 -23.82 -20.79 5.27
CA THR A 178 -23.69 -20.75 3.81
C THR A 178 -25.06 -20.49 3.19
N ALA A 179 -25.20 -19.41 2.41
CA ALA A 179 -26.35 -19.20 1.54
C ALA A 179 -26.01 -19.64 0.11
N SER A 180 -26.83 -20.54 -0.41
CA SER A 180 -26.71 -21.24 -1.67
C SER A 180 -27.12 -20.41 -2.88
N VAL A 181 -26.40 -20.66 -3.96
CA VAL A 181 -26.60 -20.28 -5.37
C VAL A 181 -28.04 -20.52 -5.86
N SER A 182 -28.63 -19.51 -6.51
CA SER A 182 -29.74 -19.68 -7.45
C SER A 182 -29.30 -19.16 -8.82
N GLN A 183 -29.06 -20.09 -9.74
CA GLN A 183 -28.79 -19.85 -11.16
C GLN A 183 -30.02 -19.21 -11.82
N ALA A 184 -29.83 -18.03 -12.43
CA ALA A 184 -30.76 -17.47 -13.40
C ALA A 184 -30.14 -17.63 -14.79
N GLY A 185 -30.88 -18.29 -15.69
CA GLY A 185 -30.42 -18.81 -16.96
C GLY A 185 -29.91 -17.75 -17.94
N SER A 186 -28.84 -18.12 -18.64
CA SER A 186 -28.35 -17.43 -19.83
C SER A 186 -29.31 -17.67 -21.00
N PRO A 187 -29.68 -16.63 -21.78
CA PRO A 187 -30.40 -16.84 -23.03
C PRO A 187 -29.43 -17.38 -24.10
N ILE A 188 -29.82 -18.51 -24.68
CA ILE A 188 -29.20 -19.14 -25.84
C ILE A 188 -29.31 -18.21 -27.05
N ILE A 189 -28.18 -17.71 -27.55
CA ILE A 189 -28.10 -17.01 -28.84
C ILE A 189 -27.99 -18.08 -29.94
N GLN A 190 -29.07 -18.24 -30.71
CA GLN A 190 -29.06 -19.05 -31.94
C GLN A 190 -28.31 -18.30 -33.06
N PRO A 191 -27.49 -18.98 -33.89
CA PRO A 191 -26.83 -18.36 -35.02
C PRO A 191 -27.84 -18.10 -36.14
N ARG A 192 -28.06 -16.83 -36.47
CA ARG A 192 -28.89 -16.41 -37.61
C ARG A 192 -28.15 -16.68 -38.91
N ALA A 193 -28.84 -17.37 -39.82
CA ALA A 193 -28.36 -17.88 -41.09
C ALA A 193 -27.71 -16.83 -42.01
N LEU A 194 -26.66 -17.26 -42.71
CA LEU A 194 -26.05 -16.56 -43.84
C LEU A 194 -27.09 -16.31 -44.94
N GLY A 195 -27.36 -15.05 -45.24
CA GLY A 195 -28.02 -14.63 -46.47
C GLY A 195 -26.98 -14.38 -47.56
N HIS A 196 -26.87 -15.30 -48.50
CA HIS A 196 -26.31 -15.03 -49.83
C HIS A 196 -27.30 -14.18 -50.62
N HIS A 197 -26.86 -13.03 -51.16
CA HIS A 197 -27.43 -12.50 -52.40
C HIS A 197 -26.41 -11.71 -53.22
N HIS A 198 -26.21 -12.25 -54.42
CA HIS A 198 -25.70 -11.74 -55.70
C HIS A 198 -25.36 -10.26 -55.93
N HIS A 199 -24.22 -10.09 -56.64
CA HIS A 199 -24.02 -9.31 -57.88
C HIS A 199 -25.16 -8.38 -58.34
N ASN A 200 -24.88 -7.10 -58.64
CA ASN A 200 -24.35 -6.64 -59.93
C ASN A 200 -24.20 -5.10 -59.98
N ARG A 201 -23.21 -4.63 -60.76
CA ARG A 201 -23.10 -3.40 -61.58
C ARG A 201 -23.54 -2.05 -60.96
N LEU A 202 -22.70 -1.02 -60.95
CA LEU A 202 -22.12 -0.28 -62.09
C LEU A 202 -20.85 0.46 -61.64
#